data_AF-A0A8B8KJ81-F1
#
_entry.id   AF-A0A8B8KJ81-F1
#
_cell.length_a   1.000
_cell.length_b   1.000
_cell.length_c   1.000
_cell.angle_alpha   90.00
_cell.angle_beta   90.00
_cell.angle_gamma   90.00
#
_symmetry.space_group_name_H-M   'P 1'
#
loop_
_entity.id
_entity.type
_entity.pdbx_description
1 polymer ?
#
loop_
_entity_poly.entity_id
_entity_poly.type
_entity_poly.pdbx_seq_one_letter_code
_entity_poly.pdbx_strand_id
1 'polypeptide(L)'
;MDIDNVPHNWMTPIIQYLTYSNLPNNPDSAKKIRMHASKYLLLGKDLYRRRISTPILKCLNDDQANYVMREIQEGICGTHSGGRTMAAKILRVGYYWPTLSQDCHMFVKKYRRFNKFLEGLHIKHMVMSVEHPQTNGQSEAANKVILHELKRRLGSAKGKWAEKLPRCYGLSVYAANHNKRNSFLAYLWY
;
A
#
# COMPACT_ATOMS: atom_id res chain seq x y z
N MET A 1 -21.71 -7.94 19.71
CA MET A 1 -20.87 -7.11 18.82
C MET A 1 -19.51 -7.05 19.47
N ASP A 2 -18.50 -7.64 18.84
CA ASP A 2 -17.18 -7.84 19.42
C ASP A 2 -16.41 -6.53 19.56
N ILE A 3 -15.95 -6.26 20.78
CA ILE A 3 -15.22 -5.04 21.18
C ILE A 3 -13.78 -5.06 20.63
N ASP A 4 -13.30 -6.21 20.16
CA ASP A 4 -11.90 -6.47 19.81
C ASP A 4 -11.49 -6.00 18.41
N ASN A 5 -12.38 -5.39 17.63
CA ASN A 5 -12.09 -4.96 16.26
C ASN A 5 -12.37 -3.46 16.02
N VAL A 6 -12.27 -2.64 17.07
CA VAL A 6 -12.25 -1.19 16.89
C VAL A 6 -10.86 -0.79 16.38
N PRO A 7 -10.72 -0.28 15.15
CA PRO A 7 -9.42 0.12 14.62
C PRO A 7 -8.78 1.15 15.54
N HIS A 8 -7.52 0.98 15.94
CA HIS A 8 -6.77 1.95 16.75
C HIS A 8 -6.07 2.96 15.85
N ASN A 9 -6.78 4.02 15.47
CA ASN A 9 -6.28 5.09 14.59
C ASN A 9 -7.05 6.40 14.83
N TRP A 10 -6.82 7.40 13.97
CA TRP A 10 -7.46 8.71 14.11
C TRP A 10 -9.01 8.67 14.10
N MET A 11 -9.63 7.62 13.55
CA MET A 11 -11.08 7.45 13.51
C MET A 11 -11.66 6.92 14.81
N THR A 12 -10.86 6.23 15.64
CA THR A 12 -11.30 5.59 16.90
C THR A 12 -12.12 6.51 17.80
N PRO A 13 -11.64 7.71 18.19
CA PRO A 13 -12.40 8.56 19.11
C PRO A 13 -13.73 9.04 18.50
N ILE A 14 -13.79 9.18 17.17
CA ILE A 14 -15.00 9.60 16.46
C ILE A 14 -16.00 8.44 16.44
N ILE A 15 -15.56 7.24 16.06
CA ILE A 15 -16.40 6.04 16.01
C ILE A 15 -16.92 5.70 17.41
N GLN A 16 -16.07 5.75 18.45
CA GLN A 16 -16.48 5.49 19.82
C GLN A 16 -17.56 6.48 20.29
N TYR A 17 -17.40 7.78 20.01
CA TYR A 17 -18.42 8.76 20.34
C TYR A 17 -19.71 8.53 19.55
N LEU A 18 -19.64 8.27 18.24
CA LEU A 18 -20.83 8.04 17.42
C LEU A 18 -21.56 6.73 17.75
N THR A 19 -20.85 5.72 18.29
CA THR A 19 -21.42 4.40 18.63
C THR A 19 -21.98 4.38 20.06
N TYR A 20 -21.20 4.91 21.02
CA TYR A 20 -21.48 4.74 22.46
C TYR A 20 -21.88 6.05 23.15
N SER A 21 -21.85 7.19 22.45
CA SER A 21 -22.08 8.52 23.04
C SER A 21 -21.16 8.85 24.23
N ASN A 22 -19.99 8.20 24.30
CA ASN A 22 -19.02 8.41 25.37
C ASN A 22 -18.34 9.78 25.22
N LEU A 23 -18.42 10.60 26.25
CA LEU A 23 -17.85 11.94 26.30
C LEU A 23 -17.04 12.12 27.59
N PRO A 24 -15.93 12.88 27.56
CA PRO A 24 -15.22 13.23 28.76
C PRO A 24 -16.07 14.13 29.66
N ASN A 25 -15.89 14.00 30.98
CA ASN A 25 -16.62 14.80 31.98
C ASN A 25 -16.38 16.31 31.84
N ASN A 26 -15.21 16.71 31.33
CA ASN A 26 -14.90 18.12 31.08
C ASN A 26 -15.78 18.68 29.94
N PRO A 27 -16.59 19.74 30.20
CA PRO A 27 -17.52 20.29 29.22
C PRO A 27 -16.88 20.80 27.92
N ASP A 28 -15.68 21.40 28.01
CA ASP A 28 -14.97 21.94 26.86
C ASP A 28 -14.42 20.83 25.97
N SER A 29 -13.84 19.79 26.57
CA SER A 29 -13.38 18.61 25.86
C SER A 29 -14.54 17.86 25.20
N ALA A 30 -15.68 17.74 25.89
CA ALA A 30 -16.88 17.15 25.34
C ALA A 30 -17.40 17.96 24.14
N LYS A 31 -17.45 19.30 24.26
CA LYS A 31 -17.83 20.20 23.17
C LYS A 31 -16.93 20.04 21.95
N LYS A 32 -15.61 19.90 22.14
CA LYS A 32 -14.65 19.65 21.04
C LYS A 32 -14.94 18.35 20.30
N ILE A 33 -15.20 17.25 21.02
CA ILE A 33 -15.54 15.96 20.40
C ILE A 33 -16.85 16.06 19.63
N ARG A 34 -17.89 16.65 20.22
CA ARG A 34 -19.18 16.87 19.54
C ARG A 34 -19.02 17.65 18.24
N MET A 35 -18.30 18.76 18.29
CA MET A 35 -18.05 19.62 17.13
C MET A 35 -17.18 18.93 16.07
N HIS A 36 -16.26 18.07 16.48
CA HIS A 36 -15.44 17.31 15.54
C HIS A 36 -16.25 16.20 14.88
N ALA A 37 -17.00 15.42 15.67
CA ALA A 37 -17.80 14.29 15.22
C ALA A 37 -19.00 14.72 14.37
N SER A 38 -19.55 15.92 14.55
CA SER A 38 -20.65 16.44 13.72
C SER A 38 -20.31 16.52 12.22
N LYS A 39 -19.02 16.52 11.88
CA LYS A 39 -18.52 16.48 10.50
C LYS A 39 -18.56 15.10 9.87
N TYR A 40 -18.95 14.07 10.63
CA TYR A 40 -18.90 12.68 10.21
C TYR A 40 -20.22 11.95 10.40
N LEU A 41 -20.37 10.87 9.66
CA LEU A 41 -21.49 9.93 9.71
C LEU A 41 -20.92 8.52 9.80
N LEU A 42 -21.46 7.69 10.69
CA LEU A 42 -21.13 6.27 10.78
C LEU A 42 -22.22 5.48 10.06
N LEU A 43 -21.84 4.72 9.02
CA LEU A 43 -22.75 3.83 8.28
C LEU A 43 -22.23 2.40 8.38
N GLY A 44 -22.93 1.57 9.15
CA GLY A 44 -22.43 0.25 9.52
C GLY A 44 -21.11 0.36 10.29
N LYS A 45 -20.02 -0.15 9.70
CA LYS A 45 -18.66 -0.08 10.27
C LYS A 45 -17.79 1.02 9.67
N ASP A 46 -18.29 1.72 8.65
CA ASP A 46 -17.51 2.69 7.88
C ASP A 46 -17.82 4.13 8.33
N LEU A 47 -16.77 4.92 8.52
CA LEU A 47 -16.88 6.34 8.82
C LEU A 47 -16.85 7.16 7.53
N TYR A 48 -17.75 8.14 7.42
CA TYR A 48 -17.86 9.03 6.27
C TYR A 48 -17.74 10.49 6.71
N ARG A 49 -17.01 11.30 5.95
CA ARG A 49 -16.94 12.76 6.15
C ARG A 49 -18.06 13.44 5.36
N ARG A 50 -18.84 14.27 6.05
CA ARG A 50 -19.85 15.15 5.46
C ARG A 50 -19.20 16.30 4.70
N ARG A 51 -19.76 16.63 3.55
CA ARG A 51 -19.44 17.81 2.75
C ARG A 51 -20.74 18.51 2.36
N ILE A 52 -20.70 19.82 2.19
CA ILE A 52 -21.88 20.63 1.85
C ILE A 52 -22.28 20.44 0.37
N SER A 53 -21.29 20.31 -0.54
CA SER A 53 -21.50 20.33 -1.99
C SER A 53 -20.97 19.10 -2.74
N THR A 54 -20.42 18.10 -2.03
CA THR A 54 -19.82 16.90 -2.64
C THR A 54 -20.36 15.64 -1.98
N PRO A 55 -20.35 14.48 -2.68
CA PRO A 55 -20.69 13.20 -2.09
C PRO A 55 -19.93 12.97 -0.78
N ILE A 56 -20.56 12.27 0.16
CA ILE A 56 -19.90 11.88 1.40
C ILE A 56 -18.61 11.10 1.09
N LEU A 57 -17.53 11.41 1.81
CA LEU A 57 -16.23 10.81 1.55
C LEU A 57 -15.97 9.69 2.54
N LYS A 58 -15.64 8.49 2.06
CA LYS A 58 -15.25 7.37 2.92
C LYS A 58 -13.91 7.69 3.60
N CYS A 59 -13.89 7.63 4.92
CA CYS A 59 -12.69 7.83 5.70
C CYS A 59 -11.81 6.58 5.64
N LEU A 60 -10.52 6.78 5.44
CA LEU A 60 -9.52 5.71 5.39
C LEU A 60 -8.61 5.75 6.61
N ASN A 61 -8.22 4.57 7.08
CA ASN A 61 -7.08 4.42 7.99
C ASN A 61 -5.74 4.55 7.22
N ASP A 62 -4.64 4.50 7.95
CA ASP A 62 -3.30 4.73 7.39
C ASP A 62 -2.91 3.65 6.35
N ASP A 63 -3.28 2.39 6.59
CA ASP A 63 -2.99 1.28 5.66
C ASP A 63 -3.77 1.40 4.35
N GLN A 64 -5.07 1.71 4.45
CA GLN A 64 -5.94 1.95 3.32
C GLN A 64 -5.50 3.19 2.53
N ALA A 65 -5.14 4.27 3.23
CA ALA A 65 -4.63 5.49 2.61
C ALA A 65 -3.34 5.23 1.84
N ASN A 66 -2.40 4.47 2.43
CA ASN A 66 -1.17 4.06 1.77
C ASN A 66 -1.42 3.20 0.53
N TYR A 67 -2.36 2.24 0.60
CA TYR A 67 -2.75 1.44 -0.55
C TYR A 67 -3.29 2.31 -1.70
N VAL A 68 -4.24 3.20 -1.40
CA VAL A 68 -4.83 4.10 -2.40
C VAL A 68 -3.79 5.04 -3.02
N MET A 69 -2.85 5.58 -2.24
CA MET A 69 -1.78 6.41 -2.78
C MET A 69 -0.86 5.64 -3.74
N ARG A 70 -0.54 4.37 -3.44
CA ARG A 70 0.21 3.50 -4.35
C ARG A 70 -0.59 3.23 -5.63
N GLU A 71 -1.81 2.73 -5.53
CA GLU A 71 -2.62 2.42 -6.71
C GLU A 71 -2.79 3.63 -7.65
N ILE A 72 -3.02 4.83 -7.10
CA ILE A 72 -3.13 6.05 -7.92
C ILE A 72 -1.80 6.46 -8.56
N GLN A 73 -0.68 6.18 -7.91
CA GLN A 73 0.66 6.42 -8.44
C GLN A 73 1.05 5.40 -9.53
N GLU A 74 0.50 4.19 -9.46
CA GLU A 74 0.90 3.02 -10.24
C GLU A 74 -0.06 2.67 -11.39
N GLY A 75 -1.36 3.02 -11.28
CA GLY A 75 -2.42 2.55 -12.19
C GLY A 75 -2.80 3.45 -13.37
N ILE A 76 -2.19 4.63 -13.52
CA ILE A 76 -2.36 5.47 -14.71
C ILE A 76 -0.98 5.97 -15.09
N CYS A 77 -0.52 5.65 -16.31
CA CYS A 77 0.73 6.14 -16.91
C CYS A 77 1.12 7.48 -16.29
N GLY A 78 2.15 7.43 -15.44
CA GLY A 78 2.47 8.41 -14.41
C GLY A 78 2.63 9.81 -14.99
N THR A 79 1.53 10.54 -15.09
CA THR A 79 1.59 11.99 -15.27
C THR A 79 2.21 12.52 -13.99
N HIS A 80 3.22 13.39 -14.13
CA HIS A 80 4.03 14.10 -13.11
C HIS A 80 3.20 14.93 -12.11
N SER A 81 2.13 14.35 -11.61
CA SER A 81 1.11 14.85 -10.73
C SER A 81 1.77 15.16 -9.40
N GLY A 82 1.84 16.45 -9.03
CA GLY A 82 2.26 16.82 -7.70
C GLY A 82 1.29 16.27 -6.64
N GLY A 83 1.69 16.28 -5.36
CA GLY A 83 0.84 15.80 -4.26
C GLY A 83 -0.55 16.45 -4.24
N ARG A 84 -0.69 17.70 -4.68
CA ARG A 84 -2.00 18.38 -4.85
C ARG A 84 -2.92 17.65 -5.85
N THR A 85 -2.38 17.24 -6.99
CA THR A 85 -3.13 16.52 -8.02
C THR A 85 -3.54 15.14 -7.52
N MET A 86 -2.66 14.44 -6.78
CA MET A 86 -2.99 13.16 -6.16
C MET A 86 -4.12 13.32 -5.14
N ALA A 87 -4.04 14.30 -4.23
CA ALA A 87 -5.09 14.58 -3.26
C ALA A 87 -6.43 14.90 -3.94
N ALA A 88 -6.42 15.67 -5.03
CA ALA A 88 -7.62 15.97 -5.81
C ALA A 88 -8.24 14.71 -6.45
N LYS A 89 -7.40 13.78 -6.96
CA LYS A 89 -7.87 12.49 -7.48
C LYS A 89 -8.50 11.64 -6.38
N ILE A 90 -7.85 11.53 -5.21
CA ILE A 90 -8.35 10.78 -4.05
C ILE A 90 -9.72 11.30 -3.59
N LEU A 91 -9.85 12.63 -3.48
CA LEU A 91 -11.13 13.26 -3.15
C LEU A 91 -12.20 12.98 -4.21
N ARG A 92 -11.83 12.99 -5.50
CA ARG A 92 -12.74 12.74 -6.62
C ARG A 92 -13.27 11.31 -6.63
N VAL A 93 -12.46 10.33 -6.25
CA VAL A 93 -12.90 8.92 -6.11
C VAL A 93 -13.61 8.63 -4.79
N GLY A 94 -13.76 9.64 -3.92
CA GLY A 94 -14.61 9.55 -2.73
C GLY A 94 -13.89 9.17 -1.44
N TYR A 95 -12.57 9.31 -1.35
CA TYR A 95 -11.80 8.96 -0.14
C TYR A 95 -11.29 10.18 0.63
N TYR A 96 -11.08 10.02 1.94
CA TYR A 96 -10.58 11.07 2.81
C TYR A 96 -9.81 10.56 4.04
N TRP A 97 -8.84 11.35 4.50
CA TRP A 97 -8.27 11.29 5.85
C TRP A 97 -7.68 12.66 6.23
N PRO A 98 -7.47 12.97 7.52
CA PRO A 98 -7.10 14.31 7.99
C PRO A 98 -5.84 14.89 7.36
N THR A 99 -4.82 14.06 7.17
CA THR A 99 -3.49 14.44 6.65
C THR A 99 -3.35 14.26 5.14
N LEU A 100 -4.44 13.99 4.41
CA LEU A 100 -4.47 13.68 2.97
C LEU A 100 -3.51 14.53 2.13
N SER A 101 -3.60 15.86 2.25
CA SER A 101 -2.77 16.76 1.44
C SER A 101 -1.28 16.63 1.78
N GLN A 102 -0.94 16.48 3.06
CA GLN A 102 0.44 16.34 3.53
C GLN A 102 1.01 14.99 3.11
N ASP A 103 0.25 13.91 3.28
CA ASP A 103 0.68 12.56 2.95
C ASP A 103 0.90 12.41 1.45
N CYS A 104 0.00 12.94 0.61
CA CYS A 104 0.19 12.97 -0.84
C CYS A 104 1.46 13.76 -1.24
N HIS A 105 1.74 14.88 -0.57
CA HIS A 105 2.94 15.66 -0.85
C HIS A 105 4.20 14.87 -0.49
N MET A 106 4.24 14.28 0.71
CA MET A 106 5.38 13.49 1.19
C MET A 106 5.60 12.23 0.36
N PHE A 107 4.51 11.54 0.00
CA PHE A 107 4.54 10.34 -0.83
C PHE A 107 5.15 10.64 -2.20
N VAL A 108 4.64 11.64 -2.92
CA VAL A 108 5.17 12.03 -4.24
C VAL A 108 6.63 12.48 -4.14
N LYS A 109 7.01 13.20 -3.07
CA LYS A 109 8.40 13.61 -2.84
C LYS A 109 9.32 12.40 -2.66
N LYS A 110 8.92 11.41 -1.84
CA LYS A 110 9.67 10.16 -1.63
C LYS A 110 9.79 9.36 -2.92
N TYR A 111 8.68 9.22 -3.66
CA TYR A 111 8.63 8.51 -4.93
C TYR A 111 9.57 9.13 -5.98
N ARG A 112 9.58 10.46 -6.10
CA ARG A 112 10.52 11.18 -6.98
C ARG A 112 11.98 10.96 -6.59
N ARG A 113 12.30 10.97 -5.29
CA ARG A 113 13.67 10.70 -4.82
C ARG A 113 14.11 9.28 -5.18
N PHE A 114 13.22 8.31 -5.02
CA PHE A 114 13.49 6.92 -5.38
C PHE A 114 13.70 6.76 -6.89
N ASN A 115 12.86 7.37 -7.73
CA ASN A 115 13.04 7.31 -9.18
C ASN A 115 14.36 7.95 -9.62
N LYS A 116 14.76 9.07 -9.03
CA LYS A 116 16.08 9.68 -9.30
C LYS A 116 17.25 8.76 -8.91
N PHE A 117 17.11 8.02 -7.81
CA PHE A 117 18.11 7.04 -7.42
C PHE A 117 18.23 5.91 -8.45
N LEU A 118 17.11 5.37 -8.92
CA LEU A 118 17.09 4.33 -9.97
C LEU A 118 17.64 4.84 -11.30
N GLU A 119 17.31 6.07 -11.68
CA GLU A 119 17.85 6.73 -12.87
C GLU A 119 19.38 6.84 -12.80
N GLY A 120 19.94 7.18 -11.62
CA GLY A 120 21.39 7.19 -11.39
C GLY A 120 22.05 5.81 -11.52
N LEU A 121 21.28 4.73 -11.42
CA LEU A 121 21.72 3.35 -11.68
C LEU A 121 21.40 2.86 -13.09
N HIS A 122 20.88 3.73 -13.97
CA HIS A 122 20.35 3.36 -15.29
C HIS A 122 19.24 2.31 -15.23
N ILE A 123 18.50 2.24 -14.12
CA ILE A 123 17.36 1.34 -13.93
C ILE A 123 16.07 2.09 -14.24
N LYS A 124 15.28 1.57 -15.19
CA LYS A 124 13.96 2.11 -15.49
C LYS A 124 12.92 1.51 -14.54
N HIS A 125 12.33 2.36 -13.69
CA HIS A 125 11.23 1.95 -12.82
C HIS A 125 9.94 1.82 -13.64
N MET A 126 9.54 0.58 -13.94
CA MET A 126 8.24 0.28 -14.52
C MET A 126 7.33 -0.20 -13.40
N VAL A 127 6.34 0.60 -13.03
CA VAL A 127 5.36 0.22 -12.01
C VAL A 127 4.11 -0.31 -12.68
N MET A 128 3.62 -1.43 -12.15
CA MET A 128 2.46 -2.15 -12.66
C MET A 128 1.37 -2.05 -11.60
N SER A 129 0.18 -1.55 -11.96
CA SER A 129 -0.98 -1.68 -11.07
C SER A 129 -1.40 -3.14 -10.98
N VAL A 130 -1.92 -3.51 -9.81
CA VAL A 130 -2.47 -4.85 -9.53
C VAL A 130 -3.59 -5.23 -10.52
N GLU A 131 -4.28 -4.26 -11.13
CA GLU A 131 -5.31 -4.49 -12.14
C GLU A 131 -4.77 -4.91 -13.53
N HIS A 132 -3.45 -4.81 -13.78
CA HIS A 132 -2.82 -5.20 -15.05
C HIS A 132 -1.87 -6.41 -14.89
N PRO A 133 -2.42 -7.64 -14.79
CA PRO A 133 -1.69 -8.84 -14.40
C PRO A 133 -0.75 -9.45 -15.46
N GLN A 134 -0.61 -8.87 -16.64
CA GLN A 134 0.10 -9.53 -17.75
C GLN A 134 1.60 -9.76 -17.46
N THR A 135 2.27 -8.80 -16.80
CA THR A 135 3.68 -8.92 -16.37
C THR A 135 3.81 -9.50 -14.96
N ASN A 136 2.89 -9.17 -14.04
CA ASN A 136 2.88 -9.77 -12.71
C ASN A 136 2.62 -11.29 -12.76
N GLY A 137 1.79 -11.77 -13.69
CA GLY A 137 1.52 -13.18 -13.91
C GLY A 137 2.74 -13.99 -14.37
N GLN A 138 3.63 -13.39 -15.16
CA GLN A 138 4.91 -14.03 -15.54
C GLN A 138 5.85 -14.14 -14.34
N SER A 139 5.98 -13.07 -13.55
CA SER A 139 6.74 -13.07 -12.29
C SER A 139 6.17 -14.07 -11.29
N GLU A 140 4.84 -14.16 -11.15
CA GLU A 140 4.17 -15.14 -10.31
C GLU A 140 4.40 -16.57 -10.77
N ALA A 141 4.36 -16.84 -12.08
CA ALA A 141 4.66 -18.15 -12.63
C ALA A 141 6.13 -18.55 -12.37
N ALA A 142 7.07 -17.63 -12.59
CA ALA A 142 8.48 -17.85 -12.27
C ALA A 142 8.69 -18.09 -10.76
N ASN A 143 8.05 -17.28 -9.91
CA ASN A 143 8.09 -17.43 -8.46
C ASN A 143 7.51 -18.78 -8.00
N LYS A 144 6.44 -19.26 -8.63
CA LYS A 144 5.88 -20.59 -8.35
C LYS A 144 6.86 -21.71 -8.70
N VAL A 145 7.54 -21.63 -9.85
CA VAL A 145 8.55 -22.62 -10.26
C VAL A 145 9.75 -22.61 -9.30
N ILE A 146 10.26 -21.43 -8.95
CA ILE A 146 11.38 -21.27 -8.02
C ILE A 146 10.98 -21.83 -6.64
N LEU A 147 9.81 -21.45 -6.12
CA LEU A 147 9.33 -21.91 -4.82
C LEU A 147 9.12 -23.44 -4.80
N HIS A 148 8.58 -24.01 -5.88
CA HIS A 148 8.43 -25.46 -6.02
C HIS A 148 9.79 -26.16 -5.97
N GLU A 149 10.78 -25.66 -6.71
CA GLU A 149 12.11 -26.27 -6.74
C GLU A 149 12.85 -26.12 -5.42
N LEU A 150 12.71 -24.97 -4.75
CA LEU A 150 13.22 -24.76 -3.40
C LEU A 150 12.57 -25.74 -2.41
N LYS A 151 11.24 -25.92 -2.45
CA LYS A 151 10.54 -26.90 -1.61
C LYS A 151 11.02 -28.32 -1.87
N ARG A 152 11.23 -28.70 -3.13
CA ARG A 152 11.73 -30.03 -3.50
C ARG A 152 13.13 -30.30 -2.96
N ARG A 153 14.04 -29.32 -3.05
CA ARG A 153 15.45 -29.47 -2.62
C ARG A 153 15.65 -29.28 -1.12
N LEU A 154 14.84 -28.43 -0.48
CA LEU A 154 14.99 -28.06 0.92
C LEU A 154 13.97 -28.74 1.83
N GLY A 155 12.97 -29.46 1.29
CA GLY A 155 11.95 -30.17 2.08
C GLY A 155 12.53 -31.22 3.03
N SER A 156 13.69 -31.78 2.71
CA SER A 156 14.45 -32.72 3.55
C SER A 156 15.45 -32.03 4.49
N ALA A 157 15.53 -30.69 4.52
CA ALA A 157 16.53 -29.96 5.29
C ALA A 157 16.18 -29.70 6.77
N LYS A 158 14.96 -30.05 7.24
CA LYS A 158 14.48 -29.96 8.65
C LYS A 158 15.05 -28.75 9.44
N GLY A 159 14.92 -27.53 8.89
CA GLY A 159 15.35 -26.28 9.54
C GLY A 159 16.76 -25.78 9.20
N LYS A 160 17.63 -26.59 8.57
CA LYS A 160 18.98 -26.17 8.12
C LYS A 160 18.99 -25.57 6.70
N TRP A 161 17.90 -24.91 6.31
CA TRP A 161 17.70 -24.44 4.94
C TRP A 161 18.67 -23.31 4.56
N ALA A 162 19.04 -22.45 5.51
CA ALA A 162 19.96 -21.33 5.29
C ALA A 162 21.36 -21.79 4.86
N GLU A 163 21.88 -22.88 5.44
CA GLU A 163 23.18 -23.46 5.08
C GLU A 163 23.18 -24.14 3.71
N LYS A 164 22.02 -24.65 3.28
CA LYS A 164 21.86 -25.38 2.01
C LYS A 164 21.44 -24.47 0.85
N LEU A 165 21.00 -23.25 1.15
CA LEU A 165 20.53 -22.28 0.17
C LEU A 165 21.60 -21.95 -0.90
N PRO A 166 22.86 -21.62 -0.53
CA PRO A 166 23.88 -21.24 -1.52
C PRO A 166 24.16 -22.35 -2.54
N ARG A 167 24.13 -23.62 -2.12
CA ARG A 167 24.33 -24.78 -3.00
C ARG A 167 23.17 -24.99 -3.98
N CYS A 168 21.96 -24.58 -3.61
CA CYS A 168 20.79 -24.68 -4.49
C CYS A 168 20.75 -23.57 -5.54
N TYR A 169 21.15 -22.35 -5.17
CA TYR A 169 21.20 -21.19 -6.08
C TYR A 169 22.37 -21.24 -7.07
N GLY A 170 23.53 -21.79 -6.68
CA GLY A 170 24.69 -21.91 -7.57
C GLY A 170 24.44 -22.76 -8.82
N LEU A 171 23.57 -23.77 -8.74
CA LEU A 171 23.24 -24.66 -9.86
C LEU A 171 22.16 -24.08 -10.80
N SER A 172 21.23 -23.27 -10.30
CA SER A 172 20.19 -22.65 -11.13
C SER A 172 20.74 -21.55 -12.04
N VAL A 173 21.74 -20.81 -11.58
CA VAL A 173 22.43 -19.78 -12.38
C VAL A 173 23.23 -20.41 -13.54
N TYR A 174 23.86 -21.57 -13.30
CA TYR A 174 24.62 -22.30 -14.32
C TYR A 174 23.70 -22.86 -15.44
N ALA A 175 22.52 -23.37 -15.09
CA ALA A 175 21.55 -23.89 -16.06
C ALA A 175 20.87 -22.79 -16.89
N ALA A 176 20.64 -21.60 -16.33
CA ALA A 176 20.05 -20.46 -17.05
C ALA A 176 21.01 -19.87 -18.11
N ASN A 177 22.32 -19.90 -17.86
CA ASN A 177 23.34 -19.36 -18.79
C ASN A 177 23.53 -20.20 -20.06
N HIS A 178 23.10 -21.47 -20.09
CA HIS A 178 23.22 -22.33 -21.27
C HIS A 178 22.02 -22.27 -22.22
N ASN A 179 20.97 -21.51 -21.91
CA ASN A 179 19.81 -21.34 -22.79
C ASN A 179 19.74 -19.89 -23.31
N LYS A 180 20.39 -19.62 -24.44
CA LYS A 180 20.57 -18.29 -25.07
C LYS A 180 19.28 -17.61 -25.59
N ARG A 181 18.15 -17.71 -24.90
CA ARG A 181 16.89 -17.07 -25.35
C ARG A 181 16.10 -16.26 -24.32
N ASN A 182 16.51 -16.18 -23.05
CA ASN A 182 15.84 -15.30 -22.07
C ASN A 182 16.84 -14.45 -21.28
N SER A 183 17.21 -13.30 -21.83
CA SER A 183 18.11 -12.31 -21.23
C SER A 183 17.44 -11.43 -20.15
N PHE A 184 16.55 -11.97 -19.32
CA PHE A 184 15.85 -11.22 -18.28
C PHE A 184 16.31 -11.51 -16.84
N LEU A 185 17.32 -12.37 -16.65
CA LEU A 185 17.84 -12.70 -15.31
C LEU A 185 19.34 -12.43 -15.13
N ALA A 186 19.91 -11.47 -15.87
CA ALA A 186 21.36 -11.22 -15.81
C ALA A 186 21.79 -10.07 -14.87
N TYR A 187 20.90 -9.27 -14.29
CA TYR A 187 21.35 -8.10 -13.52
C TYR A 187 20.55 -7.88 -12.23
N LEU A 188 20.98 -8.57 -11.19
CA LEU A 188 20.91 -8.10 -9.81
C LEU A 188 22.19 -8.59 -9.15
N TRP A 189 23.15 -7.68 -8.97
CA TRP A 189 24.19 -7.61 -7.93
C TRP A 189 25.34 -6.70 -8.41
N TYR A 190 25.10 -5.39 -8.31
CA TYR A 190 26.03 -4.41 -7.72
C TYR A 190 25.21 -3.31 -7.04
#